data_AF-A0A1S3F6I5-F1
#
_entry.id   AF-A0A1S3F6I5-F1
#
_cell.length_a   1.000
_cell.length_b   1.000
_cell.length_c   1.000
_cell.angle_alpha   90.00
_cell.angle_beta   90.00
_cell.angle_gamma   90.00
#
_symmetry.space_group_name_H-M   'P 1'
#
loop_
_entity.id
_entity.type
_entity.pdbx_description
1 polymer ?
#
loop_
_entity_poly.entity_id
_entity_poly.type
_entity_poly.pdbx_seq_one_letter_code
_entity_poly.pdbx_strand_id
1 'polypeptide(L)'
;MADGSVEEDVLNTQCGYDVRLKLELEQQGFIYTKGCVGQFEKWLQDNLILVAGVFMGVALLQIFGICLAQNLVSDIQAVKANW
;
A
#
# COMPACT_ATOMS: atom_id res chain seq x y z
N MET A 1 51.14 -26.10 32.03
CA MET A 1 51.76 -25.81 30.73
C MET A 1 50.68 -26.07 29.70
N ALA A 2 49.82 -25.09 29.42
CA ALA A 2 50.05 -23.94 28.54
C ALA A 2 50.11 -24.39 27.07
N ASP A 3 48.97 -24.27 26.39
CA ASP A 3 48.96 -23.72 25.04
C ASP A 3 47.78 -22.75 24.96
N GLY A 4 48.10 -21.50 24.64
CA GLY A 4 47.14 -20.41 24.54
C GLY A 4 47.34 -19.73 23.20
N SER A 5 46.29 -19.71 22.41
CA SER A 5 46.05 -18.73 21.35
C SER A 5 44.54 -18.60 21.18
N VAL A 6 44.03 -17.44 21.58
CA VAL A 6 42.68 -16.96 21.27
C VAL A 6 42.62 -16.76 19.77
N GLU A 7 41.85 -17.59 19.06
CA GLU A 7 41.38 -17.26 17.71
C GLU A 7 39.90 -17.60 17.63
N GLU A 8 39.13 -16.64 18.16
CA GLU A 8 37.79 -16.26 17.75
C GLU A 8 36.77 -17.41 17.65
N ASP A 9 35.88 -17.53 18.66
CA ASP A 9 34.49 -17.93 18.40
C ASP A 9 34.09 -17.19 17.12
N VAL A 10 33.88 -17.90 16.01
CA VAL A 10 33.52 -17.31 14.72
C VAL A 10 32.14 -16.71 14.92
N LEU A 11 32.11 -15.51 15.50
CA LEU A 11 30.91 -14.79 15.83
C LEU A 11 30.37 -14.35 14.49
N ASN A 12 29.34 -15.09 14.07
CA ASN A 12 28.73 -14.92 12.77
C ASN A 12 28.21 -13.49 12.65
N THR A 13 28.97 -12.64 11.97
CA THR A 13 28.60 -11.26 11.63
C THR A 13 27.64 -11.19 10.45
N GLN A 14 26.90 -12.27 10.17
CA GLN A 14 25.70 -12.13 9.36
C GLN A 14 24.82 -11.04 9.95
N CYS A 15 24.40 -10.13 9.07
CA CYS A 15 23.46 -9.07 9.39
C CYS A 15 22.27 -9.67 10.14
N GLY A 16 22.15 -9.36 11.44
CA GLY A 16 21.01 -9.80 12.26
C GLY A 16 21.29 -10.88 13.32
N TYR A 17 22.52 -11.37 13.49
CA TYR A 17 22.84 -12.44 14.46
C TYR A 17 22.46 -12.06 15.91
N ASP A 18 22.79 -10.83 16.35
CA ASP A 18 22.49 -10.34 17.70
C ASP A 18 21.05 -9.80 17.84
N VAL A 19 20.47 -9.36 16.72
CA VAL A 19 19.16 -8.71 16.68
C VAL A 19 18.05 -9.75 16.90
N ARG A 20 18.23 -10.99 16.42
CA ARG A 20 17.31 -12.13 16.60
C ARG A 20 17.23 -12.66 18.02
N LEU A 21 18.21 -12.35 18.88
CA LEU A 21 18.27 -12.83 20.26
C LEU A 21 17.49 -11.94 21.22
N LYS A 22 17.22 -10.68 20.85
CA LYS A 22 16.41 -9.75 21.64
C LYS A 22 14.92 -9.91 21.29
N LEU A 23 14.14 -10.10 22.36
CA LEU A 23 12.69 -10.13 22.46
C LEU A 23 12.00 -9.36 21.31
N GLU A 24 11.11 -10.04 20.57
CA GLU A 24 10.35 -9.55 19.41
C GLU A 24 9.75 -8.14 19.52
N LEU A 25 9.54 -7.66 20.76
CA LEU A 25 8.99 -6.34 21.07
C LEU A 25 9.94 -5.16 20.79
N GLU A 26 11.27 -5.35 20.83
CA GLU A 26 12.26 -4.27 20.58
C GLU A 26 12.80 -4.29 19.14
N GLN A 27 12.54 -5.35 18.37
CA GLN A 27 12.92 -5.44 16.96
C GLN A 27 12.05 -4.57 16.05
N GLN A 28 10.84 -4.21 16.50
CA GLN A 28 9.91 -3.33 15.77
C GLN A 28 10.39 -1.88 15.67
N GLY A 29 11.36 -1.47 16.51
CA GLY A 29 11.93 -0.11 16.50
C GLY A 29 13.13 0.08 15.56
N PHE A 30 13.86 -0.99 15.21
CA PHE A 30 15.13 -0.90 14.47
C PHE A 30 15.11 -1.58 13.10
N ILE A 31 14.21 -2.55 12.88
CA ILE A 31 14.01 -3.17 11.57
C ILE A 31 12.63 -2.75 11.06
N TYR A 32 12.60 -1.91 10.02
CA TYR A 32 11.39 -1.69 9.21
C TYR A 32 11.05 -2.98 8.44
N THR A 33 10.54 -4.00 9.13
CA THR A 33 10.00 -5.22 8.51
C THR A 33 8.70 -4.95 7.74
N LYS A 34 8.12 -3.76 7.95
CA LYS A 34 6.99 -3.23 7.17
C LYS A 34 7.54 -2.31 6.08
N GLY A 35 7.68 -2.84 4.87
CA GLY A 35 7.82 -1.99 3.69
C GLY A 35 6.59 -1.05 3.55
N CYS A 36 6.71 0.02 2.75
CA CYS A 36 5.60 0.94 2.46
C CYS A 36 4.31 0.19 2.06
N VAL A 37 4.48 -0.93 1.34
CA VAL A 37 3.43 -1.86 0.93
C VAL A 37 2.72 -2.53 2.12
N GLY A 38 3.44 -2.91 3.18
CA GLY A 38 2.85 -3.61 4.34
C GLY A 38 2.02 -2.70 5.26
N GLN A 39 2.36 -1.41 5.34
CA GLN A 39 1.50 -0.42 5.99
C GLN A 39 0.27 -0.09 5.13
N PHE A 40 0.47 0.04 3.82
CA PHE A 40 -0.62 0.27 2.87
C PHE A 40 -1.62 -0.89 2.85
N GLU A 41 -1.16 -2.14 2.87
CA GLU A 41 -2.02 -3.33 2.91
C GLU A 41 -2.88 -3.36 4.18
N LYS A 42 -2.28 -3.04 5.34
CA LYS A 42 -3.00 -3.01 6.62
C LYS A 42 -4.07 -1.91 6.64
N TRP A 43 -3.70 -0.70 6.19
CA TRP A 43 -4.64 0.39 6.01
C TRP A 43 -5.75 0.05 5.02
N LEU A 44 -5.43 -0.61 3.91
CA LEU A 44 -6.38 -0.99 2.87
C LEU A 44 -7.31 -2.11 3.34
N GLN A 45 -6.85 -3.06 4.16
CA GLN A 45 -7.72 -4.06 4.80
C GLN A 45 -8.73 -3.40 5.75
N ASP A 46 -8.25 -2.49 6.61
CA ASP A 46 -9.12 -1.80 7.57
C ASP A 46 -10.11 -0.83 6.89
N ASN A 47 -9.73 -0.26 5.74
CA ASN A 47 -10.53 0.75 5.01
C ASN A 47 -11.09 0.25 3.67
N LEU A 48 -11.14 -1.08 3.46
CA LEU A 48 -11.52 -1.66 2.17
C LEU A 48 -12.91 -1.18 1.70
N ILE A 49 -13.85 -1.08 2.64
CA ILE A 49 -15.22 -0.63 2.37
C ILE A 49 -15.24 0.82 1.90
N LEU A 50 -14.45 1.70 2.53
CA LEU A 50 -14.35 3.11 2.13
C LEU A 50 -13.73 3.24 0.74
N VAL A 51 -12.63 2.53 0.50
CA VAL A 51 -11.96 2.52 -0.81
C VAL A 51 -12.91 2.02 -1.89
N ALA A 52 -13.59 0.89 -1.67
CA ALA A 52 -14.57 0.35 -2.61
C ALA A 52 -15.74 1.31 -2.85
N GLY A 53 -16.23 1.98 -1.80
CA GLY A 53 -17.28 3.00 -1.90
C GLY A 53 -16.85 4.21 -2.74
N VAL A 54 -15.62 4.69 -2.58
CA VAL A 54 -15.06 5.76 -3.41
C VAL A 54 -14.97 5.33 -4.87
N PHE A 55 -14.43 4.14 -5.16
CA PHE A 55 -14.36 3.63 -6.53
C PHE A 55 -15.74 3.49 -7.17
N MET A 56 -16.73 2.98 -6.42
CA MET A 56 -18.12 2.87 -6.88
C MET A 56 -18.72 4.26 -7.17
N GLY A 57 -18.51 5.22 -6.27
CA GLY A 57 -18.99 6.59 -6.45
C GLY A 57 -18.38 7.27 -7.67
N VAL A 58 -17.07 7.11 -7.88
CA VAL A 58 -16.37 7.64 -9.07
C VAL A 58 -16.90 6.99 -10.35
N ALA A 59 -17.11 5.67 -10.36
CA ALA A 59 -17.68 4.98 -11.52
C ALA A 59 -19.08 5.47 -11.86
N LEU A 60 -19.95 5.64 -10.85
CA LEU A 60 -21.30 6.19 -11.05
C LEU A 60 -21.23 7.62 -11.58
N LEU A 61 -20.42 8.49 -10.98
CA LEU A 61 -20.23 9.87 -11.43
C LEU A 61 -19.75 9.94 -12.89
N GLN A 62 -18.84 9.05 -13.29
CA GLN A 62 -18.39 8.96 -14.68
C GLN A 62 -19.52 8.54 -15.63
N ILE A 63 -20.31 7.54 -15.28
CA ILE A 63 -21.47 7.10 -16.07
C ILE A 63 -22.47 8.26 -16.22
N PHE A 64 -22.80 8.93 -15.13
CA PHE A 64 -23.68 10.10 -15.16
C PHE A 64 -23.12 11.22 -16.04
N GLY A 65 -21.83 11.53 -15.93
CA GLY A 65 -21.18 12.54 -16.76
C GLY A 65 -21.26 12.23 -18.25
N ILE A 66 -21.02 10.97 -18.63
CA ILE A 66 -21.12 10.53 -20.03
C ILE A 66 -22.57 10.64 -20.53
N CYS A 67 -23.55 10.18 -19.77
CA CYS A 67 -24.97 10.27 -20.13
C CYS A 67 -25.43 11.72 -20.31
N LEU A 68 -25.05 12.62 -19.40
CA LEU A 68 -25.38 14.04 -19.49
C LEU A 68 -24.75 14.68 -20.73
N ALA A 69 -23.49 14.38 -21.03
CA ALA A 69 -22.82 14.88 -22.23
C ALA A 69 -23.54 14.42 -23.50
N GLN A 70 -23.97 13.15 -23.57
CA GLN A 70 -24.71 12.62 -24.71
C GLN A 70 -26.10 13.25 -24.87
N ASN A 71 -26.83 13.44 -23.76
CA ASN A 71 -28.11 14.13 -23.77
C ASN A 71 -27.97 15.56 -24.27
N LEU A 72 -26.98 16.30 -23.78
CA LEU A 72 -26.73 17.68 -24.18
C LEU A 72 -26.40 17.78 -25.69
N VAL A 73 -25.56 16.88 -26.20
CA VAL A 73 -25.25 16.85 -27.64
C VAL A 73 -26.48 16.55 -28.48
N SER A 74 -27.33 15.62 -28.03
CA SER A 74 -28.56 15.27 -28.72
C SER A 74 -29.55 16.44 -28.75
N ASP A 75 -29.63 17.18 -27.65
CA ASP A 75 -30.47 18.38 -27.55
C ASP A 75 -29.99 19.50 -28.50
N ILE A 76 -28.67 19.75 -28.54
CA ILE A 76 -28.07 20.70 -29.49
C ILE A 76 -28.35 20.28 -30.94
N GLN A 77 -28.24 18.99 -31.26
CA GLN A 77 -28.54 18.49 -32.61
C GLN A 77 -30.03 18.65 -32.95
N ALA A 78 -30.93 18.42 -32.01
CA ALA A 78 -32.37 18.59 -32.21
C ALA A 78 -32.73 20.07 -32.47
N VAL A 79 -32.16 20.99 -31.69
CA VAL A 79 -32.33 22.43 -31.93
C VAL A 79 -31.78 22.82 -33.29
N LYS A 80 -30.61 22.32 -33.69
CA LYS A 80 -30.01 22.59 -35.00
C LYS A 80 -30.83 22.03 -36.16
N ALA A 81 -31.47 20.87 -35.99
CA ALA A 81 -32.32 20.26 -37.02
C ALA A 81 -33.68 20.94 -37.16
N ASN A 82 -34.09 21.70 -36.14
CA ASN A 82 -35.33 22.47 -36.13
C ASN A 82 -35.17 23.91 -36.70
N TRP A 83 -33.96 24.27 -37.14
CA TRP A 83 -33.63 25.49 -37.89
C TRP A 83 -33.34 25.15 -39.35
#